data_AF-A0A382MGK0-F1
#
_entry.id   AF-A0A382MGK0-F1
#
_cell.length_a   1.000
_cell.length_b   1.000
_cell.length_c   1.000
_cell.angle_alpha   90.00
_cell.angle_beta   90.00
_cell.angle_gamma   90.00
#
_symmetry.space_group_name_H-M   'P 1'
#
loop_
_entity.id
_entity.type
_entity.pdbx_description
1 polymer ?
#
loop_
_entity_poly.entity_id
_entity_poly.type
_entity_poly.pdbx_seq_one_letter_code
_entity_poly.pdbx_strand_id
1 'polypeptide(L)'
;SSFGRNLGIVFQITDDLIGIIGDSKITKKPVGNDIREGKKSLPIILAIKKAKGKNRKMIMRVFGNSKASKQQIRLAVNIIRSLGVEEEVRNMTLKYAQQAEKSLRTYTGSAKNEVISLLDFVIKRRL
;
A
#
# COMPACT_ATOMS: atom_id res chain seq x y z
N SER A 1 -15.05 -17.81 -1.63
CA SER A 1 -15.67 -16.62 -2.26
C SER A 1 -14.59 -15.81 -2.98
N SER A 2 -14.75 -15.57 -4.29
CA SER A 2 -13.81 -14.78 -5.09
C SER A 2 -13.83 -13.30 -4.71
N PHE A 3 -15.01 -12.75 -4.41
CA PHE A 3 -15.18 -11.36 -3.98
C PHE A 3 -14.38 -11.07 -2.70
N GLY A 4 -14.66 -11.81 -1.61
CA GLY A 4 -14.05 -11.55 -0.32
C GLY A 4 -12.52 -11.70 -0.33
N ARG A 5 -12.00 -12.66 -1.11
CA ARG A 5 -10.55 -12.82 -1.30
C ARG A 5 -9.92 -11.59 -1.96
N ASN A 6 -10.51 -11.11 -3.05
CA ASN A 6 -10.00 -9.94 -3.77
C ASN A 6 -10.16 -8.65 -2.97
N LEU A 7 -11.28 -8.47 -2.26
CA LEU A 7 -11.47 -7.36 -1.32
C LEU A 7 -10.38 -7.35 -0.24
N GLY A 8 -10.08 -8.52 0.37
CA GLY A 8 -9.02 -8.65 1.36
C GLY A 8 -7.64 -8.28 0.82
N ILE A 9 -7.35 -8.66 -0.42
CA ILE A 9 -6.10 -8.27 -1.11
C ILE A 9 -6.04 -6.74 -1.32
N VAL A 10 -7.11 -6.15 -1.86
CA VAL A 10 -7.23 -4.68 -2.04
C VAL A 10 -6.99 -3.97 -0.71
N PHE A 11 -7.63 -4.43 0.36
CA PHE A 11 -7.48 -3.87 1.69
C PHE A 11 -6.02 -3.91 2.18
N GLN A 12 -5.38 -5.07 2.11
CA GLN A 12 -4.01 -5.23 2.62
C GLN A 12 -2.99 -4.42 1.81
N ILE A 13 -3.13 -4.39 0.49
CA ILE A 13 -2.23 -3.63 -0.40
C ILE A 13 -2.34 -2.13 -0.12
N THR A 14 -3.56 -1.62 0.08
CA THR A 14 -3.79 -0.21 0.44
C THR A 14 -3.23 0.11 1.83
N ASP A 15 -3.46 -0.75 2.83
CA ASP A 15 -2.95 -0.56 4.20
C ASP A 15 -1.41 -0.55 4.26
N ASP A 16 -0.76 -1.48 3.55
CA ASP A 16 0.70 -1.55 3.46
C ASP A 16 1.31 -0.29 2.82
N LEU A 17 0.63 0.31 1.84
CA LEU A 17 1.08 1.55 1.21
C LEU A 17 0.95 2.74 2.19
N ILE A 18 -0.18 2.83 2.87
CA ILE A 18 -0.43 3.84 3.91
C ILE A 18 0.63 3.75 5.03
N GLY A 19 1.03 2.53 5.43
CA GLY A 19 2.06 2.30 6.45
C GLY A 19 3.45 2.88 6.11
N ILE A 20 3.71 3.18 4.83
CA ILE A 20 4.99 3.73 4.35
C ILE A 20 4.87 5.20 4.01
N ILE A 21 3.91 5.56 3.16
CA ILE A 21 3.81 6.88 2.54
C ILE A 21 2.63 7.72 3.05
N GLY A 22 1.74 7.15 3.88
CA GLY A 22 0.56 7.85 4.40
C GLY A 22 0.92 9.05 5.26
N ASP A 23 0.05 10.07 5.26
CA ASP A 23 0.26 11.25 6.09
C ASP A 23 0.11 10.88 7.58
N SER A 24 1.12 11.21 8.39
CA SER A 24 1.07 11.10 9.85
C SER A 24 -0.14 11.82 10.48
N LYS A 25 -0.64 12.89 9.84
CA LYS A 25 -1.85 13.61 10.30
C LYS A 25 -3.11 12.77 10.18
N ILE A 26 -3.16 11.87 9.19
CA ILE A 26 -4.31 11.00 8.91
C ILE A 26 -4.17 9.67 9.65
N THR A 27 -2.97 9.07 9.61
CA THR A 27 -2.72 7.73 10.13
C THR A 27 -2.52 7.67 11.65
N LYS A 28 -2.25 8.82 12.28
CA LYS A 28 -1.79 8.95 13.68
C LYS A 28 -0.51 8.15 13.98
N LYS A 29 0.17 7.62 12.95
CA LYS A 29 1.41 6.86 13.05
C LYS A 29 2.57 7.66 12.46
N PRO A 30 3.82 7.42 12.89
CA PRO A 30 4.98 8.00 12.23
C PRO A 30 5.05 7.53 10.78
N VAL A 31 5.30 8.45 9.84
CA VAL A 31 5.57 8.10 8.43
C VAL A 31 6.74 7.12 8.34
N GLY A 32 6.61 6.09 7.49
CA GLY A 32 7.65 5.08 7.30
C GLY A 32 7.81 4.12 8.48
N ASN A 33 6.74 3.86 9.25
CA ASN A 33 6.79 2.89 10.34
C ASN A 33 7.11 1.48 9.81
N ASP A 34 6.43 1.06 8.74
CA ASP A 34 6.59 -0.28 8.17
C ASP A 34 8.02 -0.54 7.65
N ILE A 35 8.69 0.48 7.10
CA ILE A 35 10.10 0.34 6.69
C ILE A 35 11.02 0.25 7.90
N ARG A 36 10.78 0.99 8.99
CA ARG A 36 11.56 0.87 10.23
C ARG A 36 11.41 -0.51 10.86
N GLU A 37 10.21 -1.07 10.84
CA GLU A 37 9.91 -2.42 11.35
C GLU A 37 10.49 -3.54 10.46
N GLY A 38 10.90 -3.22 9.23
CA GLY A 38 11.43 -4.22 8.30
C GLY A 38 10.35 -5.10 7.70
N LYS A 39 9.10 -4.61 7.65
CA LYS A 39 7.98 -5.34 7.07
C LYS A 39 8.22 -5.56 5.58
N LYS A 40 8.10 -6.80 5.13
CA LYS A 40 8.32 -7.18 3.72
C LYS A 40 7.04 -7.00 2.90
N SER A 41 6.42 -5.83 2.98
CA SER A 41 5.21 -5.52 2.22
C SER A 41 5.51 -5.27 0.74
N LEU A 42 4.49 -5.41 -0.11
CA LEU A 42 4.58 -5.18 -1.55
C LEU A 42 5.25 -3.83 -1.91
N PRO A 43 4.81 -2.67 -1.39
CA PRO A 43 5.45 -1.40 -1.68
C PRO A 43 6.95 -1.33 -1.32
N ILE A 44 7.38 -1.96 -0.22
CA ILE A 44 8.81 -2.02 0.15
C ILE A 44 9.59 -2.89 -0.84
N ILE A 45 9.04 -4.05 -1.21
CA ILE A 45 9.69 -4.95 -2.17
C ILE A 45 9.84 -4.25 -3.53
N LEU A 46 8.79 -3.57 -4.00
CA LEU A 46 8.84 -2.79 -5.24
C LEU A 46 9.90 -1.68 -5.17
N ALA A 47 9.94 -0.93 -4.05
CA ALA A 47 10.95 0.10 -3.86
C ALA A 47 12.38 -0.46 -3.92
N ILE A 48 12.67 -1.55 -3.21
CA ILE A 48 13.99 -2.19 -3.20
C ILE A 48 14.36 -2.70 -4.60
N LYS A 49 13.40 -3.27 -5.33
CA LYS A 49 13.60 -3.78 -6.69
C LYS A 49 13.93 -2.64 -7.67
N LYS A 50 13.28 -1.49 -7.55
CA LYS A 50 13.48 -0.33 -8.45
C LYS A 50 14.68 0.54 -8.08
N ALA A 51 14.99 0.65 -6.79
CA ALA A 51 16.07 1.52 -6.32
C ALA A 51 17.45 1.04 -6.80
N LYS A 52 18.29 2.00 -7.19
CA LYS A 52 19.68 1.76 -7.62
C LYS A 52 20.67 2.63 -6.83
N GLY A 53 21.94 2.23 -6.80
CA GLY A 53 23.03 3.04 -6.24
C GLY A 53 22.76 3.57 -4.84
N LYS A 54 22.93 4.88 -4.65
CA LYS A 54 22.73 5.58 -3.36
C LYS A 54 21.30 5.44 -2.82
N ASN A 55 20.29 5.42 -3.70
CA ASN A 55 18.89 5.28 -3.30
C ASN A 55 18.62 3.92 -2.66
N ARG A 56 19.13 2.85 -3.27
CA ARG A 56 19.01 1.49 -2.71
C ARG A 56 19.73 1.38 -1.38
N LYS A 57 20.95 1.92 -1.28
CA LYS A 57 21.72 1.94 -0.02
C LYS A 57 20.97 2.67 1.09
N MET A 58 20.31 3.79 0.78
CA MET A 58 19.52 4.56 1.74
C MET A 58 18.29 3.78 2.24
N ILE A 59 17.52 3.17 1.33
CA ILE A 59 16.37 2.33 1.69
C ILE A 59 16.81 1.16 2.58
N MET A 60 17.85 0.42 2.17
CA MET A 60 18.36 -0.73 2.93
C MET A 60 18.94 -0.35 4.29
N ARG A 61 19.48 0.86 4.46
CA ARG A 61 19.99 1.35 5.75
C ARG A 61 18.89 1.54 6.80
N VAL A 62 17.68 1.87 6.36
CA VAL A 62 16.53 2.13 7.25
C VAL A 62 15.67 0.89 7.43
N PHE A 63 15.64 0.01 6.43
CA PHE A 63 14.85 -1.21 6.44
C PHE A 63 15.18 -2.10 7.66
N GLY A 64 14.21 -2.27 8.56
CA GLY A 64 14.37 -3.07 9.78
C GLY A 64 15.26 -2.44 10.85
N ASN A 65 15.66 -1.18 10.70
CA ASN A 65 16.55 -0.50 11.62
C ASN A 65 15.78 0.38 12.61
N SER A 66 15.52 -0.16 13.79
CA SER A 66 14.85 0.56 14.89
C SER A 66 15.59 1.82 15.35
N LYS A 67 16.91 1.90 15.10
CA LYS A 67 17.76 3.07 15.44
C LYS A 67 17.81 4.13 14.34
N ALA A 68 17.14 3.91 13.19
CA ALA A 68 17.13 4.89 12.11
C ALA A 68 16.47 6.21 12.54
N SER A 69 17.16 7.31 12.27
CA SER A 69 16.68 8.64 12.65
C SER A 69 15.43 9.02 11.86
N LYS A 70 14.60 9.92 12.43
CA LYS A 70 13.42 10.45 11.73
C LYS A 70 13.79 11.07 10.37
N GLN A 71 14.96 11.69 10.25
CA GLN A 71 15.45 12.26 9.00
C GLN A 71 15.81 11.18 7.97
N GLN A 72 16.49 10.11 8.40
CA GLN A 72 16.81 8.98 7.53
C GLN A 72 15.53 8.32 6.99
N ILE A 73 14.52 8.15 7.83
CA ILE A 73 13.23 7.58 7.42
C ILE A 73 12.52 8.49 6.41
N ARG A 74 12.45 9.80 6.67
CA ARG A 74 11.87 10.75 5.71
C ARG A 74 12.58 10.71 4.36
N LEU A 75 13.92 10.64 4.35
CA LEU A 75 14.70 10.52 3.13
C LEU A 75 14.38 9.22 2.38
N ALA A 76 14.32 8.08 3.07
CA ALA A 76 13.96 6.81 2.47
C ALA A 76 12.53 6.84 1.89
N VAL A 77 11.56 7.41 2.61
CA VAL A 77 10.17 7.55 2.15
C VAL A 77 10.08 8.45 0.92
N ASN A 78 10.81 9.57 0.88
CA ASN A 78 10.85 10.45 -0.28
C ASN A 78 11.46 9.75 -1.51
N ILE A 79 12.49 8.93 -1.31
CA ILE A 79 13.03 8.07 -2.37
C ILE A 79 11.97 7.07 -2.84
N ILE A 80 11.24 6.41 -1.92
CA ILE A 80 10.18 5.46 -2.30
C ILE A 80 9.10 6.14 -3.15
N ARG A 81 8.68 7.35 -2.78
CA ARG A 81 7.73 8.16 -3.55
C ARG A 81 8.22 8.46 -4.96
N SER A 82 9.51 8.78 -5.14
CA SER A 82 10.08 9.08 -6.46
C SER A 82 10.28 7.85 -7.36
N LEU A 83 10.12 6.63 -6.84
CA LEU A 83 10.26 5.38 -7.61
C LEU A 83 8.96 4.93 -8.29
N GLY A 84 7.86 5.70 -8.18
CA GLY A 84 6.57 5.34 -8.77
C GLY A 84 5.95 4.07 -8.16
N VAL A 85 6.23 3.80 -6.88
CA VAL A 85 5.69 2.64 -6.16
C VAL A 85 4.19 2.78 -5.92
N GLU A 86 3.74 3.99 -5.59
CA GLU A 86 2.33 4.29 -5.34
C GLU A 86 1.45 3.99 -6.56
N GLU A 87 1.89 4.39 -7.75
CA GLU A 87 1.15 4.13 -8.99
C GLU A 87 1.06 2.64 -9.30
N GLU A 88 2.14 1.88 -9.10
CA GLU A 88 2.16 0.44 -9.35
C GLU A 88 1.25 -0.31 -8.37
N VAL A 89 1.29 0.08 -7.08
CA VAL A 89 0.39 -0.44 -6.06
C VAL A 89 -1.07 -0.12 -6.42
N ARG A 90 -1.37 1.11 -6.81
CA ARG A 90 -2.72 1.53 -7.24
C ARG A 90 -3.21 0.70 -8.43
N ASN A 91 -2.35 0.45 -9.41
CA ASN A 91 -2.68 -0.39 -10.56
C ASN A 91 -2.98 -1.84 -10.14
N MET A 92 -2.26 -2.39 -9.17
CA MET A 92 -2.56 -3.72 -8.61
C MET A 92 -3.88 -3.72 -7.84
N THR A 93 -4.15 -2.70 -7.03
CA THR A 93 -5.43 -2.53 -6.32
C THR A 93 -6.60 -2.53 -7.31
N LEU A 94 -6.52 -1.75 -8.39
CA LEU A 94 -7.57 -1.70 -9.41
C LEU A 94 -7.78 -3.06 -10.11
N LYS A 95 -6.71 -3.81 -10.39
CA LYS A 95 -6.82 -5.15 -10.99
C LYS A 95 -7.56 -6.12 -10.08
N TYR A 96 -7.31 -6.11 -8.77
CA TYR A 96 -8.02 -6.97 -7.83
C TYR A 96 -9.46 -6.50 -7.58
N ALA A 97 -9.69 -5.19 -7.53
CA ALA A 97 -11.03 -4.62 -7.44
C ALA A 97 -11.92 -5.07 -8.62
N GLN A 98 -11.40 -4.97 -9.85
CA GLN A 98 -12.11 -5.45 -11.05
C GLN A 98 -12.44 -6.95 -10.98
N GLN A 99 -11.54 -7.76 -10.42
CA GLN A 99 -11.81 -9.20 -10.22
C GLN A 99 -12.87 -9.44 -9.14
N ALA A 100 -12.90 -8.62 -8.08
CA ALA A 100 -13.94 -8.65 -7.07
C ALA A 100 -15.30 -8.32 -7.69
N GLU A 101 -15.42 -7.19 -8.38
CA GLU A 101 -16.65 -6.77 -9.06
C GLU A 101 -17.13 -7.80 -10.10
N LYS A 102 -16.21 -8.34 -10.91
CA LYS A 102 -16.53 -9.35 -11.92
C LYS A 102 -17.18 -10.59 -11.29
N SER A 103 -16.76 -10.97 -10.09
CA SER A 103 -17.33 -12.12 -9.38
C SER A 103 -18.76 -11.90 -8.87
N LEU A 104 -19.25 -10.65 -8.83
CA LEU A 104 -20.62 -10.31 -8.44
C LEU A 104 -21.56 -10.02 -9.63
N ARG A 105 -21.11 -10.23 -10.87
CA ARG A 105 -21.87 -9.82 -12.07
C ARG A 105 -23.27 -10.42 -12.15
N THR A 106 -23.44 -11.69 -11.80
CA THR A 106 -24.72 -12.41 -11.85
C THR A 106 -25.66 -12.10 -10.69
N TYR A 107 -25.17 -11.42 -9.64
CA TYR A 107 -25.98 -11.04 -8.49
C TYR A 107 -26.70 -9.71 -8.77
N THR A 108 -27.79 -9.47 -8.04
CA THR A 108 -28.62 -8.26 -8.12
C THR A 108 -29.11 -7.86 -6.73
N GLY A 109 -29.80 -6.72 -6.61
CA GLY A 109 -30.37 -6.24 -5.35
C GLY A 109 -29.42 -5.41 -4.48
N SER A 110 -29.95 -4.92 -3.35
CA SER A 110 -29.27 -4.00 -2.43
C SER A 110 -27.99 -4.59 -1.83
N ALA A 111 -27.98 -5.86 -1.44
CA ALA A 111 -26.82 -6.51 -0.85
C ALA A 111 -25.59 -6.48 -1.77
N LYS A 112 -25.77 -6.66 -3.09
CA LYS A 112 -24.68 -6.51 -4.06
C LYS A 112 -24.14 -5.08 -4.06
N ASN A 113 -25.04 -4.10 -4.07
CA ASN A 113 -24.67 -2.68 -4.12
C ASN A 113 -23.91 -2.26 -2.85
N GLU A 114 -24.33 -2.74 -1.68
CA GLU A 114 -23.64 -2.48 -0.41
C GLU A 114 -22.21 -3.05 -0.42
N VAL A 115 -22.06 -4.28 -0.90
CA VAL A 115 -20.76 -4.95 -0.94
C VAL A 115 -19.82 -4.32 -1.99
N ILE A 116 -20.34 -3.83 -3.12
CA ILE A 116 -19.58 -3.01 -4.08
C ILE A 116 -19.18 -1.67 -3.45
N SER A 117 -20.09 -1.02 -2.71
CA SER A 117 -19.80 0.24 -2.01
C SER A 117 -18.68 0.07 -0.97
N LEU A 118 -18.63 -1.08 -0.28
CA LEU A 118 -17.53 -1.44 0.60
C LEU A 118 -16.20 -1.55 -0.15
N LEU A 119 -16.18 -2.18 -1.33
CA LEU A 119 -14.98 -2.25 -2.16
C LEU A 119 -14.50 -0.86 -2.59
N ASP A 120 -15.42 -0.01 -3.05
CA ASP A 120 -15.14 1.37 -3.42
C ASP A 120 -14.56 2.17 -2.24
N PHE A 121 -15.13 1.99 -1.05
CA PHE A 121 -14.63 2.62 0.18
C PHE A 121 -13.18 2.20 0.46
N VAL A 122 -12.84 0.92 0.32
CA VAL A 122 -11.47 0.42 0.53
C VAL A 122 -10.49 0.98 -0.50
N ILE A 123 -10.90 1.15 -1.77
CA ILE A 123 -10.07 1.74 -2.83
C ILE A 123 -9.86 3.24 -2.61
N LYS A 124 -10.92 3.96 -2.23
CA LYS A 124 -10.89 5.42 -2.01
C LYS A 124 -10.26 5.82 -0.69
N ARG A 125 -10.01 4.84 0.20
CA ARG A 125 -9.36 5.06 1.49
C ARG A 125 -8.04 5.79 1.26
N ARG A 126 -8.05 7.07 1.59
CA ARG A 126 -6.98 8.01 1.25
C ARG A 126 -5.68 7.70 2.00
N LEU A 127 -4.59 7.84 1.25
CA LEU A 127 -3.26 8.23 1.70
C LEU A 127 -3.27 9.58 2.41
#